data_AF-A0AAV2HT36-F1
#
_entry.id   AF-A0AAV2HT36-F1
#
_cell.length_a   1.000
_cell.length_b   1.000
_cell.length_c   1.000
_cell.angle_alpha   90.00
_cell.angle_beta   90.00
_cell.angle_gamma   90.00
#
_symmetry.space_group_name_H-M   'P 1'
#
loop_
_entity.id
_entity.type
_entity.pdbx_description
1 polymer ?
#
loop_
_entity_poly.entity_id
_entity_poly.type
_entity_poly.pdbx_seq_one_letter_code
_entity_poly.pdbx_strand_id
1 'polypeptide(L)'
;MRIHVSCYSIFLREWLSVFNHQHFLILRTEDYHSNMKETLTKAFQFLQVPPLPEHDLDLLVKQKVIHETRLKKKAGPMYPETRALLDEFFYRFNQDLSQLLNDTRFMWPESS
;
A
#
# COMPACT_ATOMS: atom_id res chain seq x y z
N MET A 1 -13.07 8.88 11.49
CA MET A 1 -11.96 8.08 10.94
C MET A 1 -11.89 6.78 11.75
N ARG A 2 -11.78 5.60 11.12
CA ARG A 2 -11.73 4.31 11.83
C ARG A 2 -10.27 3.87 11.96
N ILE A 3 -9.52 4.42 12.92
CA ILE A 3 -8.07 4.16 13.06
C ILE A 3 -7.72 2.68 13.29
N HIS A 4 -8.63 1.91 13.89
CA HIS A 4 -8.43 0.49 14.16
C HIS A 4 -8.30 -0.36 12.89
N VAL A 5 -8.90 0.04 11.76
CA VAL A 5 -8.78 -0.72 10.51
C VAL A 5 -7.42 -0.58 9.85
N SER A 6 -6.64 0.43 10.27
CA SER A 6 -5.29 0.69 9.76
C SER A 6 -4.22 -0.15 10.46
N CYS A 7 -4.57 -0.89 11.52
CA CYS A 7 -3.67 -1.85 12.17
C CYS A 7 -3.59 -3.16 11.37
N TYR A 8 -2.97 -3.10 10.18
CA TYR A 8 -3.00 -4.21 9.21
C TYR A 8 -2.45 -5.53 9.75
N SER A 9 -1.43 -5.49 10.60
CA SER A 9 -0.80 -6.72 11.11
C SER A 9 -1.77 -7.62 11.88
N ILE A 10 -2.72 -7.03 12.62
CA ILE A 10 -3.73 -7.77 13.39
C ILE A 10 -4.61 -8.59 12.45
N PHE A 11 -5.18 -7.93 11.43
CA PHE A 11 -6.07 -8.61 10.49
C PHE A 11 -5.32 -9.61 9.63
N LEU A 12 -4.12 -9.24 9.17
CA LEU A 12 -3.36 -10.08 8.26
C LEU A 12 -2.92 -11.39 8.92
N ARG A 13 -2.60 -11.39 10.23
CA ARG A 13 -2.29 -12.62 10.98
C ARG A 13 -3.43 -13.62 10.94
N GLU A 14 -4.67 -13.17 11.09
CA GLU A 14 -5.86 -14.03 11.01
C GLU A 14 -5.97 -14.66 9.60
N TRP A 15 -5.79 -13.86 8.54
CA TRP A 15 -5.82 -14.37 7.17
C TRP A 15 -4.71 -15.37 6.87
N LEU A 16 -3.48 -15.07 7.31
CA LEU A 16 -2.32 -15.94 7.11
C LEU A 16 -2.35 -17.22 7.97
N SER A 17 -3.16 -17.24 9.03
CA SER A 17 -3.40 -18.47 9.81
C SER A 17 -4.22 -19.52 9.03
N VAL A 18 -5.01 -19.07 8.05
CA VAL A 18 -5.89 -19.92 7.23
C VAL A 18 -5.31 -20.16 5.84
N PHE A 19 -4.70 -19.15 5.23
CA PHE A 19 -4.21 -19.18 3.85
C PHE A 19 -2.69 -19.03 3.80
N ASN A 20 -2.05 -19.75 2.88
CA ASN A 20 -0.60 -19.64 2.66
C ASN A 20 -0.24 -18.21 2.21
N HIS A 21 0.88 -17.69 2.71
CA HIS A 21 1.48 -16.40 2.33
C HIS A 21 1.61 -16.23 0.81
N GLN A 22 1.86 -17.31 0.07
CA GLN A 22 1.99 -17.29 -1.39
C GLN A 22 0.69 -16.90 -2.13
N HIS A 23 -0.47 -16.98 -1.45
CA HIS A 23 -1.77 -16.58 -2.00
C HIS A 23 -2.09 -15.09 -1.76
N PHE A 24 -1.16 -14.33 -1.20
CA PHE A 24 -1.32 -12.90 -0.99
C PHE A 24 -0.28 -12.11 -1.76
N LEU A 25 -0.75 -11.08 -2.46
CA LEU A 25 0.09 -10.02 -2.98
C LEU A 25 -0.21 -8.74 -2.19
N ILE A 26 0.79 -8.27 -1.45
CA ILE A 26 0.67 -7.05 -0.64
C ILE A 26 1.46 -5.95 -1.31
N LEU A 27 0.76 -4.92 -1.76
CA LEU A 27 1.30 -3.81 -2.53
C LEU A 27 1.31 -2.53 -1.70
N ARG A 28 2.37 -1.73 -1.86
CA ARG A 28 2.47 -0.38 -1.31
C ARG A 28 1.92 0.62 -2.32
N THR A 29 1.09 1.53 -1.84
CA THR A 29 0.48 2.56 -2.68
C THR A 29 1.54 3.55 -3.18
N GLU A 30 2.59 3.76 -2.39
CA GLU A 30 3.76 4.57 -2.74
C GLU A 30 4.50 3.98 -3.94
N ASP A 31 4.72 2.66 -3.94
CA ASP A 31 5.39 1.95 -5.04
C ASP A 31 4.52 1.97 -6.32
N TYR A 32 3.19 1.87 -6.16
CA TYR A 32 2.25 2.03 -7.27
C TYR A 32 2.29 3.44 -7.87
N HIS A 33 2.38 4.48 -7.03
CA HIS A 33 2.48 5.86 -7.51
C HIS A 33 3.84 6.18 -8.12
N SER A 34 4.95 5.65 -7.58
CA SER A 34 6.30 5.89 -8.10
C SER A 34 6.60 5.08 -9.35
N ASN A 35 6.13 3.83 -9.42
CA ASN A 35 6.33 2.94 -10.56
C ASN A 35 5.11 2.02 -10.78
N MET A 36 4.08 2.60 -11.40
CA MET A 36 2.84 1.90 -11.72
C MET A 36 3.08 0.70 -12.65
N LYS A 37 3.95 0.86 -13.65
CA LYS A 37 4.25 -0.17 -14.65
C LYS A 37 4.78 -1.45 -13.99
N GLU A 38 5.76 -1.30 -13.12
CA GLU A 38 6.35 -2.44 -12.37
C GLU A 38 5.33 -3.07 -11.42
N THR A 39 4.55 -2.24 -10.70
CA THR A 39 3.55 -2.72 -9.75
C THR A 39 2.44 -3.53 -10.44
N LEU A 40 1.95 -3.07 -11.60
CA LEU A 40 0.98 -3.82 -12.41
C LEU A 40 1.56 -5.10 -12.98
N THR A 41 2.83 -5.08 -13.40
CA THR A 41 3.52 -6.29 -13.88
C THR A 41 3.58 -7.35 -12.79
N LYS A 42 3.94 -6.97 -11.55
CA LYS A 42 3.91 -7.86 -10.38
C LYS A 42 2.51 -8.43 -10.13
N ALA A 43 1.47 -7.60 -10.27
CA ALA A 43 0.09 -8.05 -10.12
C ALA A 43 -0.32 -9.07 -11.19
N PHE A 44 0.03 -8.85 -12.46
CA PHE A 44 -0.26 -9.81 -13.53
C PHE A 44 0.47 -11.14 -13.35
N GLN A 45 1.75 -11.09 -12.96
CA GLN A 45 2.52 -12.30 -12.65
C GLN A 45 1.91 -13.08 -11.49
N PHE A 46 1.52 -12.40 -10.42
CA PHE A 46 0.86 -13.02 -9.27
C PHE A 46 -0.47 -13.68 -9.64
N LEU A 47 -1.28 -13.02 -10.46
CA LEU A 47 -2.55 -13.55 -10.97
C LEU A 47 -2.37 -14.61 -12.07
N GLN A 48 -1.14 -14.87 -12.50
CA GLN A 48 -0.81 -15.80 -13.60
C GLN A 48 -1.55 -15.47 -14.91
N VAL A 49 -1.76 -14.17 -15.17
CA VAL A 49 -2.34 -13.71 -16.44
C VAL A 49 -1.24 -13.22 -17.38
N PRO A 50 -1.41 -13.36 -18.71
CA PRO A 50 -0.46 -12.82 -19.66
C PRO A 50 -0.22 -11.32 -19.42
N PRO A 51 1.04 -10.86 -19.46
CA PRO A 51 1.34 -9.44 -19.31
C PRO A 51 0.74 -8.66 -20.50
N LEU A 52 0.33 -7.43 -20.24
CA LEU A 52 -0.12 -6.53 -21.29
C LEU A 52 1.04 -6.21 -22.25
N PRO A 53 0.76 -6.03 -23.55
CA PRO A 53 1.72 -5.43 -24.47
C PRO A 53 2.24 -4.11 -23.90
N GLU A 54 3.54 -3.82 -24.11
CA GLU A 54 4.18 -2.63 -23.55
C GLU A 54 3.44 -1.34 -23.90
N HIS A 55 2.94 -1.24 -25.14
CA HIS A 55 2.14 -0.12 -25.60
C HIS A 55 0.88 0.11 -24.76
N ASP A 56 0.12 -0.95 -24.48
CA ASP A 56 -1.14 -0.87 -23.72
C ASP A 56 -0.88 -0.52 -22.26
N LEU A 57 0.22 -1.04 -21.70
CA LEU A 57 0.65 -0.73 -20.34
C LEU A 57 1.05 0.75 -20.21
N ASP A 58 1.76 1.30 -21.21
CA ASP A 58 2.14 2.71 -21.23
C ASP A 58 0.92 3.64 -21.39
N LEU A 59 -0.12 3.21 -22.13
CA LEU A 59 -1.40 3.93 -22.21
C LEU A 59 -2.13 3.92 -20.87
N LEU A 60 -2.14 2.78 -20.18
CA LEU A 60 -2.76 2.61 -18.86
C LEU A 60 -2.11 3.52 -17.81
N VAL A 61 -0.77 3.56 -17.74
CA VAL A 61 -0.05 4.39 -16.76
C VAL A 61 -0.28 5.89 -16.99
N LYS A 62 -0.59 6.31 -18.23
CA LYS A 62 -0.90 7.70 -18.58
C LYS A 62 -2.35 8.10 -18.27
N GLN A 63 -3.22 7.16 -17.89
CA GLN A 63 -4.60 7.49 -17.56
C GLN A 63 -4.67 8.39 -16.33
N LYS A 64 -5.50 9.44 -16.41
CA LYS A 64 -5.73 10.34 -15.27
C LYS A 64 -6.52 9.62 -14.18
N VAL A 65 -6.22 9.92 -12.92
CA VAL A 65 -7.04 9.50 -11.79
C VAL A 65 -8.42 10.17 -11.91
N ILE A 66 -9.45 9.37 -12.17
CA ILE A 66 -10.81 9.88 -12.39
C ILE A 66 -11.53 10.14 -11.03
N HIS A 67 -11.17 9.37 -9.99
CA HIS A 67 -11.87 9.37 -8.71
C HIS A 67 -11.05 10.07 -7.61
N GLU A 68 -11.01 11.40 -7.63
CA GLU A 68 -10.49 12.19 -6.50
C GLU A 68 -11.66 12.77 -5.68
N THR A 69 -11.72 12.48 -4.38
CA THR A 69 -12.79 13.02 -3.55
C THR A 69 -12.57 14.50 -3.26
N ARG A 70 -13.64 15.30 -3.32
CA ARG A 70 -13.59 16.75 -3.01
C ARG A 70 -13.00 17.03 -1.62
N LEU A 71 -13.21 16.12 -0.66
CA LEU A 71 -12.65 16.22 0.69
C LEU A 71 -11.13 16.06 0.69
N LYS A 72 -10.58 15.06 -0.03
CA LYS A 72 -9.13 14.87 -0.15
C LYS A 72 -8.46 16.09 -0.78
N LYS A 73 -9.06 16.64 -1.83
CA LYS A 73 -8.56 17.85 -2.50
C LYS A 73 -8.53 19.09 -1.59
N LYS A 74 -9.41 19.15 -0.58
CA LYS A 74 -9.51 20.27 0.38
C LYS A 74 -8.75 20.05 1.69
N ALA A 75 -8.28 18.84 1.96
CA ALA A 75 -7.77 18.46 3.27
C ALA A 75 -6.45 19.16 3.63
N GLY A 76 -5.69 19.65 2.65
CA GLY A 76 -4.37 20.24 2.87
C GLY A 76 -3.36 19.24 3.45
N PRO A 77 -2.14 19.70 3.78
CA PRO A 77 -1.18 18.87 4.50
C PRO A 77 -1.66 18.60 5.92
N MET A 78 -1.33 17.40 6.43
CA MET A 78 -1.57 17.05 7.84
C MET A 78 -0.68 17.89 8.75
N TYR A 79 -1.22 18.35 9.89
CA TYR A 79 -0.45 19.03 10.92
C TYR A 79 0.71 18.15 11.44
N PRO A 80 1.92 18.70 11.66
CA PRO A 80 3.07 17.95 12.16
C PRO A 80 2.80 17.22 13.49
N GLU A 81 2.07 17.85 14.41
CA GLU A 81 1.73 17.29 15.71
C GLU A 81 0.78 16.09 15.57
N THR A 82 -0.18 16.17 14.65
CA THR A 82 -1.08 15.06 14.34
C THR A 82 -0.30 13.90 13.70
N ARG A 83 0.66 14.21 12.81
CA ARG A 83 1.52 13.19 12.20
C ARG A 83 2.34 12.46 13.26
N ALA A 84 3.04 13.19 14.13
CA ALA A 84 3.85 12.60 15.20
C ALA A 84 3.01 11.68 16.11
N LEU A 85 1.79 12.10 16.47
CA LEU A 85 0.88 11.27 17.27
C LEU A 85 0.47 9.98 16.54
N LEU A 86 0.19 10.05 15.23
CA LEU A 86 -0.16 8.88 14.43
C LEU A 86 1.05 7.96 14.24
N ASP A 87 2.24 8.51 14.01
CA ASP A 87 3.47 7.73 13.85
C ASP A 87 3.79 6.98 15.14
N GLU A 88 3.68 7.63 16.30
CA GLU A 88 3.83 6.98 17.62
C GLU A 88 2.79 5.85 17.81
N PHE A 89 1.52 6.12 17.50
CA PHE A 89 0.45 5.13 17.64
C PHE A 89 0.66 3.91 16.72
N PHE A 90 1.02 4.14 15.45
CA PHE A 90 1.18 3.08 14.46
C PHE A 90 2.51 2.34 14.55
N TYR A 91 3.53 2.89 15.21
CA TYR A 91 4.89 2.33 15.28
C TYR A 91 4.91 0.83 15.57
N ARG A 92 4.26 0.39 16.66
CA ARG A 92 4.21 -1.04 17.05
C ARG A 92 3.56 -1.93 16.00
N PHE A 93 2.54 -1.44 15.31
CA PHE A 93 1.80 -2.21 14.32
C PHE A 93 2.56 -2.29 12.99
N ASN A 94 3.24 -1.20 12.61
CA ASN A 94 4.10 -1.16 11.44
C ASN A 94 5.34 -2.05 11.63
N GLN A 95 5.92 -2.06 12.84
CA GLN A 95 6.99 -2.99 13.20
C GLN A 95 6.53 -4.45 13.08
N ASP A 96 5.38 -4.78 13.67
CA ASP A 96 4.81 -6.13 13.58
C ASP A 96 4.51 -6.53 12.13
N LEU A 97 3.96 -5.61 11.33
CA LEU A 97 3.69 -5.82 9.90
C LEU A 97 4.98 -6.06 9.11
N SER A 98 6.02 -5.25 9.35
CA SER A 98 7.30 -5.38 8.66
C SER A 98 7.96 -6.74 8.91
N GLN A 99 7.85 -7.25 10.14
CA GLN A 99 8.34 -8.58 10.52
C GLN A 99 7.49 -9.68 9.90
N LEU A 100 6.17 -9.55 9.94
CA LEU A 100 5.23 -10.51 9.36
C LEU A 100 5.44 -10.69 7.84
N LEU A 101 5.77 -9.60 7.14
CA LEU A 101 6.01 -9.58 5.71
C LEU A 101 7.48 -9.77 5.32
N ASN A 102 8.38 -9.76 6.31
CA ASN A 102 9.82 -9.71 6.09
C ASN A 102 10.22 -8.56 5.13
N ASP A 103 9.62 -7.38 5.31
CA ASP A 103 9.81 -6.22 4.46
C ASP A 103 9.81 -4.92 5.28
N THR A 104 10.99 -4.33 5.43
CA THR A 104 11.21 -3.12 6.24
C THR A 104 10.57 -1.86 5.64
N ARG A 105 10.15 -1.90 4.37
CA ARG A 105 9.48 -0.76 3.71
C ARG A 105 8.11 -0.46 4.33
N PHE A 106 7.51 -1.43 5.01
CA PHE A 106 6.27 -1.26 5.80
C PHE A 106 6.48 -0.58 7.16
N MET A 107 7.73 -0.21 7.51
CA MET A 107 7.95 0.71 8.64
C MET A 107 7.55 2.14 8.31
N TRP A 108 7.38 2.47 7.03
CA TRP A 108 7.22 3.85 6.54
C TRP A 108 8.19 4.82 7.24
N PRO A 109 9.52 4.53 7.23
CA PRO A 109 10.50 5.45 7.80
C PRO A 109 10.34 6.79 7.08
N GLU A 110 10.33 7.88 7.87
CA GLU A 110 9.86 9.21 7.50
C GLU A 110 9.77 9.45 5.99
N SER A 111 8.53 9.64 5.53
CA SER A 111 8.22 10.13 4.19
C SER A 111 9.15 11.28 3.82
N SER A 112 10.07 11.04 2.88
CA SER A 112 10.80 12.09 2.15
C SER A 112 9.83 13.02 1.44
#